data_AF-A0A554IM52-F1
#
_entry.id   AF-A0A554IM52-F1
#
_cell.length_a   1.000
_cell.length_b   1.000
_cell.length_c   1.000
_cell.angle_alpha   90.00
_cell.angle_beta   90.00
_cell.angle_gamma   90.00
#
_symmetry.space_group_name_H-M   'P 1'
#
loop_
_entity.id
_entity.type
_entity.pdbx_description
1 polymer ?
#
loop_
_entity_poly.entity_id
_entity_poly.type
_entity_poly.pdbx_seq_one_letter_code
_entity_poly.pdbx_strand_id
1 'polypeptide(L)'
;MRRLFFIIGAVFLAPVIYWAIAYAILMVLGFHPDAIGIELASDLVARGKSVKECVQIVHPIPHFLSPSTGEQRANCIHKYAALKHDPSACELLMPSSYGLSCVGAAMTARDSCSMRNGQVTWNGGNTTYASCRFHDPQRSLEGNQCCLIARVAFVKSENDCSALLDFPSMHDECLQSLAFKNHAPEICEGIANDNRKIACFVNARAIQKNPNICDGCKERVEHIEDLQ
;
A
#
# COMPACT_ATOMS: atom_id res chain seq x y z
N MET A 1 -21.53 -53.49 -27.63
CA MET A 1 -21.51 -52.91 -26.26
C MET A 1 -20.11 -52.55 -25.77
N ARG A 2 -19.11 -53.45 -25.75
CA ARG A 2 -17.76 -53.17 -25.20
C ARG A 2 -17.05 -51.93 -25.81
N ARG A 3 -17.15 -51.71 -27.13
CA ARG A 3 -16.56 -50.53 -27.81
C ARG A 3 -17.22 -49.20 -27.41
N LEU A 4 -18.52 -49.20 -27.09
CA LEU A 4 -19.26 -48.00 -26.68
C LEU A 4 -18.77 -47.50 -25.31
N PHE A 5 -18.54 -48.41 -24.36
CA PHE A 5 -18.01 -48.06 -23.04
C PHE A 5 -16.60 -47.46 -23.10
N PHE A 6 -15.74 -47.94 -24.00
CA PHE A 6 -14.41 -47.36 -24.20
C PHE A 6 -14.46 -45.94 -24.78
N ILE A 7 -15.35 -45.68 -25.74
CA ILE A 7 -15.50 -44.35 -26.34
C ILE A 7 -16.04 -43.36 -25.29
N ILE A 8 -17.08 -43.75 -24.54
CA ILE A 8 -17.65 -42.90 -23.48
C ILE A 8 -16.58 -42.64 -22.40
N GLY A 9 -15.86 -43.67 -21.94
CA GLY A 9 -14.79 -43.51 -20.95
C GLY A 9 -13.67 -42.58 -21.43
N ALA A 10 -13.24 -42.70 -22.70
CA ALA A 10 -12.21 -41.84 -23.27
C ALA A 10 -12.64 -40.37 -23.35
N VAL A 11 -13.91 -40.08 -23.68
CA VAL A 11 -14.44 -38.72 -23.75
C VAL A 11 -14.41 -38.02 -22.38
N PHE A 12 -14.66 -38.75 -21.29
CA PHE A 12 -14.60 -38.19 -19.93
C PHE A 12 -13.18 -38.13 -19.36
N LEU A 13 -12.31 -39.09 -19.68
CA LEU A 13 -10.94 -39.13 -19.16
C LEU A 13 -9.99 -38.17 -19.89
N ALA A 14 -10.16 -37.99 -21.19
CA ALA A 14 -9.31 -37.10 -21.98
C ALA A 14 -9.20 -35.66 -21.42
N PRO A 15 -10.30 -34.96 -21.04
CA PRO A 15 -10.18 -33.62 -20.46
C PRO A 15 -9.48 -33.63 -19.10
N VAL A 16 -9.73 -34.63 -18.25
CA VAL A 16 -9.05 -34.75 -16.94
C VAL A 16 -7.54 -34.92 -17.11
N ILE A 17 -7.13 -35.81 -18.02
CA ILE A 17 -5.71 -36.04 -18.34
C ILE A 17 -5.08 -34.77 -18.93
N TYR A 18 -5.77 -34.13 -19.87
CA TYR A 18 -5.30 -32.88 -20.47
C TYR A 18 -5.09 -31.79 -19.40
N TRP A 19 -6.04 -31.63 -18.49
CA TRP A 19 -5.94 -30.67 -17.38
C TRP A 19 -4.78 -31.00 -16.44
N ALA A 20 -4.59 -32.27 -16.07
CA ALA A 20 -3.46 -32.69 -15.25
C ALA A 20 -2.11 -32.39 -15.91
N ILE A 21 -1.99 -32.63 -17.22
CA ILE A 21 -0.79 -32.31 -18.00
C ILE A 21 -0.57 -30.80 -18.06
N ALA A 22 -1.61 -30.02 -18.37
CA ALA A 22 -1.53 -28.55 -18.41
C ALA A 22 -1.11 -27.97 -17.05
N TYR A 23 -1.69 -28.47 -15.96
CA TYR A 23 -1.34 -28.08 -14.59
C TYR A 23 0.13 -28.39 -14.27
N ALA A 24 0.61 -29.58 -14.63
CA ALA A 24 2.01 -29.96 -14.46
C ALA A 24 2.97 -29.06 -15.25
N ILE A 25 2.63 -28.75 -16.51
CA ILE A 25 3.42 -27.84 -17.34
C ILE A 25 3.50 -26.45 -16.72
N LEU A 26 2.37 -25.91 -16.23
CA LEU A 26 2.34 -24.60 -15.56
C LEU A 26 3.29 -24.56 -14.36
N MET A 27 3.28 -25.59 -13.50
CA MET A 27 4.21 -25.67 -12.36
C MET A 27 5.67 -25.74 -12.80
N VAL A 28 5.99 -26.51 -13.85
CA VAL A 28 7.36 -26.59 -14.39
C VAL A 28 7.83 -25.24 -14.95
N LEU A 29 6.91 -24.45 -15.50
CA LEU A 29 7.18 -23.09 -15.97
C LEU A 29 7.24 -22.05 -14.84
N GLY A 30 7.04 -22.46 -13.58
CA GLY A 30 7.07 -21.59 -12.41
C GLY A 30 5.77 -20.83 -12.13
N PHE A 31 4.65 -21.25 -12.73
CA PHE A 31 3.34 -20.74 -12.35
C PHE A 31 2.82 -21.43 -11.10
N HIS A 32 1.95 -20.72 -10.38
CA HIS A 32 1.32 -21.18 -9.15
C HIS A 32 -0.18 -21.40 -9.39
N PRO A 33 -0.56 -22.53 -10.03
CA PRO A 33 -1.95 -22.79 -10.35
C PRO A 33 -2.76 -23.04 -9.08
N ASP A 34 -3.86 -22.32 -8.93
CA ASP A 34 -4.78 -22.39 -7.79
C ASP A 34 -4.19 -22.03 -6.42
N ALA A 35 -3.05 -21.32 -6.40
CA ALA A 35 -2.46 -20.82 -5.17
C ALA A 35 -3.29 -19.71 -4.52
N ILE A 36 -3.49 -19.81 -3.21
CA ILE A 36 -4.11 -18.77 -2.39
C ILE A 36 -3.05 -17.69 -2.14
N GLY A 37 -3.33 -16.45 -2.56
CA GLY A 37 -2.32 -15.39 -2.58
C GLY A 37 -1.66 -15.11 -1.24
N ILE A 38 -2.43 -15.13 -0.15
CA ILE A 38 -1.92 -14.89 1.22
C ILE A 38 -0.96 -16.00 1.67
N GLU A 39 -1.26 -17.25 1.33
CA GLU A 39 -0.43 -18.41 1.67
C GLU A 39 0.86 -18.40 0.85
N LEU A 40 0.74 -18.15 -0.47
CA LEU A 40 1.90 -18.02 -1.36
C LEU A 40 2.83 -16.90 -0.90
N ALA A 41 2.32 -15.73 -0.52
CA ALA A 41 3.14 -14.64 -0.01
C ALA A 41 3.98 -15.05 1.21
N SER A 42 3.40 -15.82 2.13
CA SER A 42 4.10 -16.30 3.32
C SER A 42 5.21 -17.30 2.96
N ASP A 43 4.94 -18.21 2.03
CA ASP A 43 5.93 -19.16 1.51
C ASP A 43 7.08 -18.46 0.76
N LEU A 44 6.77 -17.49 -0.11
CA LEU A 44 7.76 -16.70 -0.83
C LEU A 44 8.69 -15.96 0.14
N VAL A 45 8.14 -15.33 1.18
CA VAL A 45 8.92 -14.63 2.20
C VAL A 45 9.84 -15.58 2.96
N ALA A 46 9.33 -16.74 3.36
CA ALA A 46 10.06 -17.78 4.08
C ALA A 46 11.22 -18.37 3.25
N ARG A 47 11.01 -18.53 1.93
CA ARG A 47 12.02 -19.05 1.00
C ARG A 47 12.94 -17.97 0.40
N GLY A 48 12.77 -16.71 0.76
CA GLY A 48 13.55 -15.60 0.21
C GLY A 48 13.33 -15.39 -1.30
N LYS A 49 12.12 -15.71 -1.80
CA LYS A 49 11.74 -15.54 -3.20
C LYS A 49 11.23 -14.12 -3.48
N SER A 50 11.20 -13.76 -4.77
CA SER A 50 10.79 -12.43 -5.21
C SER A 50 9.27 -12.26 -5.21
N VAL A 51 8.79 -11.05 -4.89
CA VAL A 51 7.36 -10.68 -5.03
C VAL A 51 6.83 -10.87 -6.46
N LYS A 52 7.69 -10.87 -7.47
CA LYS A 52 7.29 -11.12 -8.87
C LYS A 52 6.66 -12.50 -9.06
N GLU A 53 6.91 -13.46 -8.18
CA GLU A 53 6.24 -14.76 -8.24
C GLU A 53 4.73 -14.65 -7.95
N CYS A 54 4.29 -13.62 -7.19
CA CYS A 54 2.87 -13.37 -6.98
C CYS A 54 2.11 -13.12 -8.29
N VAL A 55 2.74 -12.55 -9.33
CA VAL A 55 2.05 -12.32 -10.63
C VAL A 55 1.87 -13.60 -11.45
N GLN A 56 2.50 -14.71 -11.02
CA GLN A 56 2.43 -16.01 -11.67
C GLN A 56 1.30 -16.90 -11.11
N ILE A 57 0.43 -16.37 -10.24
CA ILE A 57 -0.81 -17.06 -9.85
C ILE A 57 -1.73 -17.14 -11.06
N VAL A 58 -2.27 -18.32 -11.36
CA VAL A 58 -3.22 -18.56 -12.45
C VAL A 58 -4.35 -19.45 -11.93
N HIS A 59 -5.60 -19.06 -12.17
CA HIS A 59 -6.75 -19.94 -12.00
C HIS A 59 -7.23 -20.40 -13.38
N PRO A 60 -6.85 -21.61 -13.82
CA PRO A 60 -7.30 -22.13 -15.10
C PRO A 60 -8.81 -22.36 -15.14
N ILE A 61 -9.42 -22.61 -13.98
CA ILE A 61 -10.85 -22.85 -13.83
C ILE A 61 -11.47 -21.64 -13.13
N PRO A 62 -12.49 -21.00 -13.71
CA PRO A 62 -13.22 -19.94 -13.02
C PRO A 62 -13.99 -20.54 -11.84
N HIS A 63 -13.52 -20.25 -10.63
CA HIS A 63 -14.18 -20.60 -9.40
C HIS A 63 -15.17 -19.49 -9.03
N PHE A 64 -16.48 -19.77 -9.10
CA PHE A 64 -17.52 -18.77 -8.84
C PHE A 64 -17.55 -18.27 -7.38
N LEU A 65 -17.00 -19.05 -6.44
CA LEU A 65 -16.99 -18.74 -5.01
C LEU A 65 -15.62 -18.27 -4.48
N SER A 66 -14.59 -18.21 -5.32
CA SER A 66 -13.27 -17.73 -4.90
C SER A 66 -13.01 -16.31 -5.40
N PRO A 67 -12.10 -15.58 -4.74
CA PRO A 67 -11.55 -14.36 -5.32
C PRO A 67 -10.99 -14.62 -6.72
N SER A 68 -11.06 -13.60 -7.57
CA SER A 68 -10.50 -13.64 -8.92
C SER A 68 -8.97 -13.79 -8.89
N THR A 69 -8.37 -14.22 -10.01
CA THR A 69 -6.91 -14.26 -10.17
C THR A 69 -6.27 -12.90 -9.88
N GLY A 70 -6.89 -11.80 -10.29
CA GLY A 70 -6.39 -10.45 -10.02
C GLY A 70 -6.35 -10.14 -8.52
N GLU A 71 -7.41 -10.47 -7.80
CA GLU A 71 -7.49 -10.28 -6.34
C GLU A 71 -6.50 -11.18 -5.60
N GLN A 72 -6.31 -12.43 -6.02
CA GLN A 72 -5.32 -13.33 -5.41
C GLN A 72 -3.89 -12.80 -5.59
N ARG A 73 -3.55 -12.31 -6.80
CA ARG A 73 -2.27 -11.64 -7.07
C ARG A 73 -2.10 -10.40 -6.20
N ALA A 74 -3.14 -9.56 -6.10
CA ALA A 74 -3.10 -8.35 -5.29
C ALA A 74 -2.90 -8.66 -3.80
N ASN A 75 -3.66 -9.62 -3.26
CA ASN A 75 -3.53 -10.09 -1.89
C ASN A 75 -2.14 -10.67 -1.61
N CYS A 76 -1.56 -11.41 -2.55
CA CYS A 76 -0.20 -11.93 -2.45
C CYS A 76 0.83 -10.80 -2.32
N ILE A 77 0.79 -9.81 -3.22
CA ILE A 77 1.72 -8.68 -3.22
C ILE A 77 1.58 -7.86 -1.92
N HIS A 78 0.34 -7.55 -1.53
CA HIS A 78 0.07 -6.79 -0.31
C HIS A 78 0.58 -7.53 0.93
N LYS A 79 0.30 -8.83 1.06
CA LYS A 79 0.77 -9.63 2.19
C LYS A 79 2.29 -9.76 2.20
N TYR A 80 2.91 -9.96 1.03
CA TYR A 80 4.36 -10.03 0.89
C TYR A 80 5.03 -8.73 1.37
N ALA A 81 4.54 -7.59 0.89
CA ALA A 81 5.08 -6.27 1.25
C ALA A 81 4.99 -6.01 2.76
N ALA A 82 3.85 -6.36 3.38
CA ALA A 82 3.65 -6.25 4.82
C ALA A 82 4.58 -7.18 5.62
N LEU A 83 4.78 -8.42 5.18
CA LEU A 83 5.64 -9.40 5.86
C LEU A 83 7.14 -9.05 5.75
N LYS A 84 7.58 -8.48 4.61
CA LYS A 84 8.97 -8.05 4.39
C LYS A 84 9.27 -6.64 4.85
N HIS A 85 8.24 -5.86 5.19
CA HIS A 85 8.36 -4.43 5.40
C HIS A 85 9.00 -3.72 4.21
N ASP A 86 8.56 -4.07 3.00
CA ASP A 86 9.10 -3.58 1.74
C ASP A 86 8.01 -2.82 0.95
N PRO A 87 7.95 -1.48 1.09
CA PRO A 87 6.96 -0.68 0.37
C PRO A 87 7.17 -0.67 -1.15
N SER A 88 8.37 -0.99 -1.65
CA SER A 88 8.65 -1.03 -3.09
C SER A 88 7.87 -2.14 -3.79
N ALA A 89 7.58 -3.24 -3.10
CA ALA A 89 6.73 -4.32 -3.60
C ALA A 89 5.32 -3.82 -3.98
N CYS A 90 4.81 -2.78 -3.30
CA CYS A 90 3.50 -2.20 -3.56
C CYS A 90 3.43 -1.44 -4.90
N GLU A 91 4.55 -1.13 -5.56
CA GLU A 91 4.56 -0.53 -6.90
C GLU A 91 3.79 -1.38 -7.93
N LEU A 92 3.78 -2.72 -7.74
CA LEU A 92 3.02 -3.64 -8.59
C LEU A 92 1.50 -3.50 -8.46
N LEU A 93 1.02 -2.82 -7.41
CA LEU A 93 -0.38 -2.52 -7.16
C LEU A 93 -0.74 -1.07 -7.52
N MET A 94 0.23 -0.26 -7.93
CA MET A 94 0.02 1.15 -8.26
C MET A 94 -0.37 1.32 -9.74
N PRO A 95 -1.23 2.30 -10.08
CA PRO A 95 -1.94 3.21 -9.17
C PRO A 95 -3.33 2.65 -8.79
N SER A 96 -3.50 2.12 -7.57
CA SER A 96 -4.80 1.79 -6.99
C SER A 96 -4.89 2.18 -5.51
N SER A 97 -6.10 2.42 -4.99
CA SER A 97 -6.33 2.65 -3.55
C SER A 97 -5.86 1.47 -2.69
N TYR A 98 -5.99 0.26 -3.21
CA TYR A 98 -5.44 -0.95 -2.58
C TYR A 98 -3.90 -0.93 -2.53
N GLY A 99 -3.24 -0.35 -3.54
CA GLY A 99 -1.80 -0.09 -3.53
C GLY A 99 -1.37 0.91 -2.45
N LEU A 100 -2.14 1.98 -2.22
CA LEU A 100 -1.88 2.92 -1.11
C LEU A 100 -2.00 2.22 0.26
N SER A 101 -3.01 1.36 0.43
CA SER A 101 -3.16 0.51 1.62
C SER A 101 -1.96 -0.43 1.82
N CYS A 102 -1.45 -1.04 0.74
CA CYS A 102 -0.26 -1.89 0.78
C CYS A 102 0.96 -1.12 1.34
N VAL A 103 1.18 0.12 0.87
CA VAL A 103 2.32 0.94 1.34
C VAL A 103 2.22 1.17 2.85
N GLY A 104 1.05 1.54 3.35
CA GLY A 104 0.82 1.71 4.79
C GLY A 104 1.06 0.42 5.60
N ALA A 105 0.70 -0.75 5.06
CA ALA A 105 0.94 -2.03 5.71
C ALA A 105 2.42 -2.48 5.67
N ALA A 106 3.19 -2.02 4.69
CA ALA A 106 4.61 -2.32 4.53
C ALA A 106 5.53 -1.38 5.32
N MET A 107 5.00 -0.28 5.86
CA MET A 107 5.76 0.65 6.70
C MET A 107 6.00 0.07 8.10
N THR A 108 7.23 0.21 8.60
CA THR A 108 7.60 -0.19 9.98
C THR A 108 7.52 0.98 10.96
N ALA A 109 7.86 2.17 10.47
CA ALA A 109 7.73 3.38 11.26
C ALA A 109 6.25 3.68 11.48
N ARG A 110 5.83 3.68 12.75
CA ARG A 110 4.53 4.24 13.11
C ARG A 110 4.59 5.75 12.93
N ASP A 111 3.54 6.31 12.35
CA ASP A 111 3.36 7.75 12.36
C ASP A 111 3.20 8.22 13.80
N SER A 112 3.89 9.29 14.15
CA SER A 112 3.75 9.89 15.48
C SER A 112 2.47 10.71 15.56
N CYS A 113 2.01 11.21 14.40
CA CYS A 113 0.79 11.97 14.27
C CYS A 113 -0.25 11.20 13.44
N SER A 114 -1.51 11.29 13.82
CA SER A 114 -2.61 10.76 13.02
C SER A 114 -3.63 11.85 12.74
N MET A 115 -4.00 12.00 11.48
CA MET A 115 -4.86 13.05 10.96
C MET A 115 -6.16 12.43 10.43
N ARG A 116 -7.15 12.22 11.31
CA ARG A 116 -8.40 11.51 10.98
C ARG A 116 -9.60 12.20 11.61
N ASN A 117 -10.74 12.15 10.94
CA ASN A 117 -12.04 12.59 11.49
C ASN A 117 -12.02 14.02 12.09
N GLY A 118 -11.37 14.97 11.40
CA GLY A 118 -11.31 16.37 11.87
C GLY A 118 -10.31 16.63 13.00
N GLN A 119 -9.54 15.61 13.41
CA GLN A 119 -8.64 15.66 14.55
C GLN A 119 -7.20 15.33 14.18
N VAL A 120 -6.28 15.95 14.90
CA VAL A 120 -4.85 15.61 14.96
C VAL A 120 -4.62 14.91 16.29
N THR A 121 -4.18 13.65 16.24
CA THR A 121 -3.88 12.83 17.42
C THR A 121 -2.38 12.51 17.48
N TRP A 122 -1.83 12.41 18.68
CA TRP A 122 -0.43 12.06 18.94
C TRP A 122 -0.33 11.26 20.25
N ASN A 123 0.88 10.87 20.67
CA ASN A 123 1.03 10.14 21.93
C ASN A 123 0.69 11.04 23.13
N GLY A 124 -0.42 10.74 23.81
CA GLY A 124 -0.84 11.46 25.00
C GLY A 124 -1.75 12.66 24.76
N GLY A 125 -2.26 12.87 23.54
CA GLY A 125 -3.25 13.92 23.30
C GLY A 125 -3.91 13.90 21.93
N ASN A 126 -4.92 14.74 21.79
CA ASN A 126 -5.54 15.06 20.51
C ASN A 126 -6.00 16.53 20.50
N THR A 127 -6.24 17.05 19.31
CA THR A 127 -6.81 18.38 19.11
C THR A 127 -7.55 18.45 17.77
N THR A 128 -8.33 19.49 17.55
CA THR A 128 -9.02 19.70 16.27
C THR A 128 -8.11 20.41 15.26
N TYR A 129 -8.40 20.29 13.97
CA TYR A 129 -7.66 21.05 12.95
C TYR A 129 -7.70 22.57 13.19
N ALA A 130 -8.85 23.11 13.59
CA ALA A 130 -8.99 24.53 13.93
C ALA A 130 -8.02 24.97 15.05
N SER A 131 -7.81 24.14 16.07
CA SER A 131 -6.86 24.42 17.15
C SER A 131 -5.40 24.39 16.69
N CYS A 132 -5.08 23.72 15.57
CA CYS A 132 -3.73 23.68 15.01
C CYS A 132 -3.33 24.94 14.23
N ARG A 133 -4.21 25.96 14.12
CA ARG A 133 -3.91 27.21 13.43
C ARG A 133 -2.68 27.94 13.98
N PHE A 134 -2.48 27.88 15.30
CA PHE A 134 -1.37 28.56 15.98
C PHE A 134 -0.62 27.61 16.92
N HIS A 135 0.61 28.01 17.23
CA HIS A 135 1.37 27.38 18.32
C HIS A 135 0.65 27.63 19.65
N ASP A 136 0.46 26.56 20.43
CA ASP A 136 -0.20 26.61 21.74
C ASP A 136 0.81 26.23 22.84
N PRO A 137 1.18 27.14 23.75
CA PRO A 137 2.09 26.85 24.86
C PRO A 137 1.58 25.80 25.85
N GLN A 138 0.26 25.57 25.92
CA GLN A 138 -0.33 24.55 26.78
C GLN A 138 -0.29 23.16 26.13
N ARG A 139 -0.08 23.09 24.81
CA ARG A 139 0.07 21.85 24.07
C ARG A 139 1.47 21.30 24.26
N SER A 140 1.57 19.98 24.41
CA SER A 140 2.87 19.29 24.41
C SER A 140 3.67 19.61 23.14
N LEU A 141 5.00 19.54 23.24
CA LEU A 141 5.91 19.74 22.11
C LEU A 141 5.54 18.85 20.90
N GLU A 142 5.30 17.55 21.13
CA GLU A 142 4.85 16.59 20.11
C GLU A 142 3.55 17.03 19.43
N GLY A 143 2.55 17.45 20.22
CA GLY A 143 1.30 17.96 19.67
C GLY A 143 1.46 19.21 18.80
N ASN A 144 2.37 20.13 19.15
CA ASN A 144 2.66 21.30 18.31
C ASN A 144 3.34 20.89 17.00
N GLN A 145 4.21 19.89 17.02
CA GLN A 145 4.83 19.33 15.81
C GLN A 145 3.79 18.64 14.92
N CYS A 146 2.89 17.86 15.49
CA CYS A 146 1.80 17.23 14.74
C CYS A 146 0.84 18.25 14.12
N CYS A 147 0.55 19.35 14.82
CA CYS A 147 -0.22 20.45 14.23
C CYS A 147 0.51 21.12 13.05
N LEU A 148 1.84 21.26 13.12
CA LEU A 148 2.63 21.77 12.00
C LEU A 148 2.57 20.81 10.80
N ILE A 149 2.72 19.50 11.02
CA ILE A 149 2.60 18.48 9.96
C ILE A 149 1.20 18.55 9.32
N ALA A 150 0.14 18.67 10.12
CA ALA A 150 -1.23 18.81 9.60
C ALA A 150 -1.41 20.07 8.75
N ARG A 151 -0.81 21.20 9.16
CA ARG A 151 -0.81 22.42 8.34
C ARG A 151 -0.10 22.19 7.02
N VAL A 152 1.09 21.61 7.03
CA VAL A 152 1.84 21.29 5.81
C VAL A 152 1.07 20.34 4.90
N ALA A 153 0.38 19.34 5.45
CA ALA A 153 -0.40 18.37 4.67
C ALA A 153 -1.60 18.98 3.94
N PHE A 154 -2.34 19.90 4.59
CA PHE A 154 -3.65 20.34 4.10
C PHE A 154 -3.73 21.80 3.64
N VAL A 155 -2.92 22.70 4.20
CA VAL A 155 -2.97 24.14 3.89
C VAL A 155 -2.08 24.43 2.69
N LYS A 156 -2.62 25.02 1.61
CA LYS A 156 -1.89 25.22 0.35
C LYS A 156 -0.58 26.01 0.51
N SER A 157 -0.60 27.08 1.29
CA SER A 157 0.55 27.96 1.51
C SER A 157 1.66 27.36 2.39
N GLU A 158 1.37 26.34 3.19
CA GLU A 158 2.30 25.78 4.16
C GLU A 158 3.18 24.70 3.52
N ASN A 159 4.44 25.02 3.25
CA ASN A 159 5.36 24.14 2.53
C ASN A 159 6.73 24.03 3.22
N ASP A 160 6.81 24.34 4.51
CA ASP A 160 8.06 24.38 5.25
C ASP A 160 8.07 23.35 6.40
N CYS A 161 9.07 22.47 6.36
CA CYS A 161 9.33 21.47 7.41
C CYS A 161 10.57 21.84 8.27
N SER A 162 11.23 22.98 8.02
CA SER A 162 12.50 23.35 8.66
C SER A 162 12.43 23.45 10.19
N ALA A 163 11.27 23.83 10.72
CA ALA A 163 11.03 23.88 12.18
C ALA A 163 11.08 22.50 12.86
N LEU A 164 11.15 21.39 12.10
CA LEU A 164 11.21 20.02 12.63
C LEU A 164 12.60 19.39 12.49
N LEU A 165 13.63 20.12 12.04
CA LEU A 165 14.97 19.56 11.82
C LEU A 165 15.57 18.88 13.06
N ASP A 166 15.28 19.39 14.26
CA ASP A 166 15.73 18.80 15.53
C ASP A 166 14.96 17.53 15.95
N PHE A 167 13.95 17.13 15.16
CA PHE A 167 13.05 16.00 15.42
C PHE A 167 12.96 15.09 14.19
N PRO A 168 13.98 14.25 13.91
CA PRO A 168 14.11 13.54 12.64
C PRO A 168 12.88 12.74 12.21
N SER A 169 12.21 12.04 13.14
CA SER A 169 11.00 11.28 12.82
C SER A 169 9.83 12.17 12.38
N MET A 170 9.66 13.34 13.00
CA MET A 170 8.62 14.30 12.65
C MET A 170 8.94 15.04 11.36
N HIS A 171 10.23 15.36 11.15
CA HIS A 171 10.71 15.95 9.91
C HIS A 171 10.43 15.03 8.71
N ASP A 172 10.77 13.74 8.84
CA ASP A 172 10.51 12.74 7.81
C ASP A 172 9.01 12.62 7.49
N GLU A 173 8.14 12.62 8.50
CA GLU A 173 6.68 12.58 8.35
C GLU A 173 6.13 13.88 7.69
N CYS A 174 6.71 15.03 8.02
CA CYS A 174 6.41 16.31 7.37
C CYS A 174 6.78 16.31 5.89
N LEU A 175 8.00 15.87 5.55
CA LEU A 175 8.47 15.77 4.17
C LEU A 175 7.62 14.79 3.36
N GLN A 176 7.24 13.66 3.94
CA GLN A 176 6.33 12.72 3.30
C GLN A 176 4.97 13.36 3.01
N SER A 177 4.39 14.06 3.98
CA SER A 177 3.13 14.79 3.83
C SER A 177 3.23 15.87 2.76
N LEU A 178 4.35 16.60 2.71
CA LEU A 178 4.62 17.63 1.72
C LEU A 178 4.81 17.05 0.31
N ALA A 179 5.52 15.93 0.18
CA ALA A 179 5.69 15.22 -1.09
C ALA A 179 4.35 14.72 -1.63
N PHE A 180 3.53 14.14 -0.75
CA PHE A 180 2.18 13.69 -1.06
C PHE A 180 1.29 14.86 -1.46
N LYS A 181 1.34 15.99 -0.75
CA LYS A 181 0.61 17.21 -1.08
C LYS A 181 1.03 17.70 -2.46
N ASN A 182 2.32 17.92 -2.70
CA ASN A 182 2.80 18.59 -3.92
C ASN A 182 2.94 17.64 -5.12
N HIS A 183 2.66 16.34 -4.94
CA HIS A 183 2.86 15.29 -5.95
C HIS A 183 4.32 15.28 -6.46
N ALA A 184 5.25 15.51 -5.54
CA ALA A 184 6.66 15.83 -5.80
C ALA A 184 7.58 14.81 -5.15
N PRO A 185 7.91 13.69 -5.84
CA PRO A 185 8.72 12.61 -5.26
C PRO A 185 10.11 13.04 -4.82
N GLU A 186 10.70 14.08 -5.43
CA GLU A 186 12.01 14.62 -5.09
C GLU A 186 12.12 15.12 -3.64
N ILE A 187 10.99 15.50 -3.03
CA ILE A 187 10.93 15.92 -1.62
C ILE A 187 11.26 14.74 -0.68
N CYS A 188 10.95 13.51 -1.10
CA CYS A 188 11.27 12.30 -0.36
C CYS A 188 12.79 12.08 -0.20
N GLU A 189 13.65 12.75 -0.97
CA GLU A 189 15.10 12.62 -0.84
C GLU A 189 15.62 13.06 0.53
N GLY A 190 14.95 14.04 1.15
CA GLY A 190 15.30 14.55 2.48
C GLY A 190 14.89 13.66 3.65
N ILE A 191 14.17 12.57 3.41
CA ILE A 191 13.74 11.63 4.46
C ILE A 191 14.92 10.75 4.87
N ALA A 192 15.21 10.70 6.17
CA ALA A 192 16.34 9.93 6.71
C ALA A 192 16.01 8.43 6.86
N ASN A 193 14.77 8.08 7.19
CA ASN A 193 14.36 6.69 7.31
C ASN A 193 14.12 6.03 5.94
N ASP A 194 14.95 5.05 5.56
CA ASP A 194 14.88 4.38 4.25
C ASP A 194 13.51 3.77 3.93
N ASN A 195 12.87 3.09 4.89
CA ASN A 195 11.57 2.45 4.70
C ASN A 195 10.47 3.51 4.40
N ARG A 196 10.44 4.61 5.18
CA ARG A 196 9.54 5.73 4.95
C ARG A 196 9.87 6.49 3.66
N LYS A 197 11.15 6.63 3.32
CA LYS A 197 11.63 7.24 2.07
C LYS A 197 11.12 6.48 0.85
N ILE A 198 11.27 5.15 0.83
CA ILE A 198 10.74 4.30 -0.24
C ILE A 198 9.21 4.43 -0.30
N ALA A 199 8.51 4.34 0.83
CA ALA A 199 7.06 4.52 0.88
C ALA A 199 6.60 5.88 0.32
N CYS A 200 7.32 6.95 0.67
CA CYS A 200 7.11 8.29 0.15
C CYS A 200 7.23 8.34 -1.38
N PHE A 201 8.32 7.77 -1.95
CA PHE A 201 8.48 7.72 -3.40
C PHE A 201 7.36 6.97 -4.10
N VAL A 202 6.98 5.79 -3.59
CA VAL A 202 5.92 4.97 -4.18
C VAL A 202 4.59 5.72 -4.18
N ASN A 203 4.21 6.34 -3.06
CA ASN A 203 2.98 7.13 -2.95
C ASN A 203 3.00 8.39 -3.82
N ALA A 204 4.06 9.19 -3.75
CA ALA A 204 4.16 10.44 -4.50
C ALA A 204 4.13 10.19 -6.02
N ARG A 205 4.82 9.16 -6.52
CA ARG A 205 4.77 8.75 -7.94
C ARG A 205 3.39 8.25 -8.34
N ALA A 206 2.73 7.46 -7.49
CA ALA A 206 1.40 6.95 -7.77
C ALA A 206 0.38 8.08 -7.96
N ILE A 207 0.42 9.10 -7.11
CA ILE A 207 -0.48 10.27 -7.17
C ILE A 207 -0.10 11.21 -8.30
N GLN A 208 1.20 11.42 -8.55
CA GLN A 208 1.66 12.16 -9.72
C GLN A 208 1.13 11.54 -11.03
N LYS A 209 1.10 10.20 -11.11
CA LYS A 209 0.57 9.47 -12.27
C LYS A 209 -0.95 9.48 -12.34
N ASN A 210 -1.63 9.35 -11.19
CA ASN A 210 -3.08 9.35 -11.10
C ASN A 210 -3.55 10.11 -9.85
N PRO A 211 -3.83 11.42 -9.94
CA PRO A 211 -4.27 12.22 -8.80
C PRO A 211 -5.58 11.73 -8.16
N ASN A 212 -6.43 11.05 -8.93
CA ASN A 212 -7.73 10.55 -8.48
C ASN A 212 -7.63 9.21 -7.74
N ILE A 213 -6.44 8.61 -7.60
CA ILE A 213 -6.24 7.35 -6.87
C ILE A 213 -6.68 7.45 -5.40
N CYS A 214 -6.70 8.67 -4.85
CA CYS A 214 -7.06 8.94 -3.49
C CYS A 214 -8.52 9.43 -3.41
N ASP A 215 -9.46 8.56 -3.76
CA ASP A 215 -10.89 8.77 -3.53
C ASP A 215 -11.12 8.91 -2.01
N GLY A 216 -11.20 10.14 -1.52
CA GLY A 216 -11.30 10.47 -0.10
C GLY A 216 -10.11 11.24 0.50
N CYS A 217 -9.08 11.55 -0.28
CA CYS A 217 -8.12 12.58 0.12
C CYS A 217 -8.86 13.91 0.30
N LYS A 218 -8.72 14.53 1.49
CA LYS A 218 -9.31 15.85 1.74
C LYS A 218 -8.73 16.87 0.76
N GLU A 219 -9.60 17.70 0.20
CA GLU A 219 -9.16 18.82 -0.61
C GLU A 219 -8.26 19.75 0.20
N ARG A 220 -7.28 20.33 -0.48
CA ARG A 220 -6.38 21.31 0.13
C ARG A 220 -7.14 22.61 0.35
N VAL A 221 -6.95 23.19 1.52
CA VAL A 221 -7.65 24.39 1.98
C VAL A 221 -6.71 25.59 2.03
N GLU A 222 -7.27 26.80 2.02
CA GLU A 222 -6.48 28.03 2.24
C GLU A 222 -6.15 28.20 3.74
N HIS A 223 -7.04 27.72 4.62
CA HIS A 223 -6.88 27.80 6.07
C HIS A 223 -7.24 26.47 6.73
N ILE A 224 -6.48 26.09 7.78
CA ILE A 224 -6.62 24.75 8.40
C ILE A 224 -7.98 24.56 9.08
N GLU A 225 -8.61 25.63 9.55
CA GLU A 225 -9.96 25.64 10.12
C GLU A 225 -11.07 25.28 9.13
N ASP A 226 -10.82 25.35 7.82
CA ASP A 226 -11.81 24.96 6.80
C ASP A 226 -11.96 23.43 6.68
N LEU A 227 -11.07 22.66 7.35
CA LEU A 227 -11.17 21.20 7.42
C LEU A 227 -12.20 20.79 8.47
N GLN A 228 -13.36 20.33 8.01
CA GLN A 228 -14.39 19.69 8.85
C GLN A 228 -14.03 18.25 9.21
#